data_AF-A0A1F2HDX2-F1
#
_entry.id   AF-A0A1F2HDX2-F1
#
_cell.length_a   1.000
_cell.length_b   1.000
_cell.length_c   1.000
_cell.angle_alpha   90.00
_cell.angle_beta   90.00
_cell.angle_gamma   90.00
#
_symmetry.space_group_name_H-M   'P 1'
#
loop_
_entity.id
_entity.type
_entity.pdbx_description
1 polymer ?
#
loop_
_entity_poly.entity_id
_entity_poly.type
_entity_poly.pdbx_seq_one_letter_code
_entity_poly.pdbx_strand_id
1 'polypeptide(L)'
;MELKDFTEQEQKQIEKGLSTAEISDKEAAKKLLALVPQEWIKRIPFFVRGHATTKTVERVAKQYPELYAVAKRQGDLPEKEGQELRKIMTAIFEEKMNKHKIK
;
A
#
# COMPACT_ATOMS: atom_id res chain seq x y z
N MET A 1 12.69 9.82 3.20
CA MET A 1 11.79 9.94 2.03
C MET A 1 11.31 11.38 1.98
N GLU A 2 11.63 12.07 0.89
CA GLU A 2 11.32 13.49 0.67
C GLU A 2 10.47 13.65 -0.58
N LEU A 3 9.75 14.76 -0.73
CA LEU A 3 8.92 15.02 -1.93
C LEU A 3 9.76 14.94 -3.22
N LYS A 4 11.03 15.34 -3.16
CA LYS A 4 12.00 15.29 -4.26
C LYS A 4 12.38 13.87 -4.72
N ASP A 5 12.07 12.84 -3.93
CA ASP A 5 12.30 11.43 -4.27
C ASP A 5 11.26 10.91 -5.28
N PHE A 6 10.18 11.66 -5.51
CA PHE A 6 9.07 11.31 -6.39
C PHE A 6 9.16 12.05 -7.72
N THR A 7 8.57 11.47 -8.77
CA THR A 7 8.43 12.17 -10.07
C THR A 7 7.54 13.40 -9.94
N GLU A 8 7.67 14.41 -10.81
CA GLU A 8 6.81 15.61 -10.76
C GLU A 8 5.31 15.28 -10.80
N GLN A 9 4.92 14.21 -11.51
CA GLN A 9 3.55 13.75 -11.54
C GLN A 9 3.08 13.17 -10.21
N GLU A 10 3.94 12.41 -9.51
CA GLU A 10 3.65 11.90 -8.18
C GLU A 10 3.63 13.01 -7.13
N GLN A 11 4.55 13.97 -7.21
CA GLN A 11 4.54 15.15 -6.34
C GLN A 11 3.22 15.90 -6.43
N LYS A 12 2.74 16.20 -7.65
CA LYS A 12 1.42 16.82 -7.87
C LYS A 12 0.26 15.99 -7.32
N GLN A 13 0.34 14.66 -7.41
CA GLN A 13 -0.68 13.78 -6.83
C GLN A 13 -0.65 13.78 -5.30
N ILE A 14 0.54 13.82 -4.70
CA ILE A 14 0.75 13.91 -3.26
C ILE A 14 0.21 15.26 -2.75
N GLU A 15 0.58 16.36 -3.39
CA GLU A 15 0.13 17.71 -3.03
C GLU A 15 -1.38 17.90 -3.15
N LYS A 16 -1.99 17.33 -4.20
CA LYS A 16 -3.44 17.38 -4.40
C LYS A 16 -4.21 16.36 -3.56
N GLY A 17 -3.53 15.44 -2.85
CA GLY A 17 -4.16 14.33 -2.13
C GLY A 17 -4.87 13.29 -3.02
N LEU A 18 -4.72 13.38 -4.35
CA LEU A 18 -5.45 12.59 -5.35
C LEU A 18 -5.26 11.09 -5.17
N SER A 19 -4.06 10.66 -4.80
CA SER A 19 -3.80 9.23 -4.62
C SER A 19 -4.50 8.63 -3.40
N THR A 20 -5.06 9.41 -2.48
CA THR A 20 -5.92 8.86 -1.42
C THR A 20 -7.38 8.72 -1.86
N ALA A 21 -7.79 9.46 -2.88
CA ALA A 21 -9.18 9.53 -3.35
C ALA A 21 -9.57 8.33 -4.23
N GLU A 22 -8.62 7.68 -4.90
CA GLU A 22 -8.89 6.62 -5.89
C GLU A 22 -8.95 5.19 -5.31
N ILE A 23 -8.88 5.00 -3.99
CA ILE A 23 -9.17 3.67 -3.43
C ILE A 23 -10.68 3.41 -3.54
N SER A 24 -11.11 2.85 -4.68
CA SER A 24 -12.50 2.46 -4.90
C SER A 24 -12.97 1.40 -3.90
N ASP A 25 -12.07 0.56 -3.38
CA ASP A 25 -12.39 -0.51 -2.43
C ASP A 25 -11.68 -0.32 -1.09
N LYS A 26 -12.18 0.65 -0.30
CA LYS A 26 -11.63 1.00 1.02
C LYS A 26 -11.51 -0.20 1.97
N GLU A 27 -12.40 -1.18 1.87
CA GLU A 27 -12.37 -2.39 2.70
C GLU A 27 -11.19 -3.31 2.35
N ALA A 28 -10.99 -3.60 1.06
CA ALA A 28 -9.87 -4.41 0.59
C ALA A 28 -8.54 -3.74 0.93
N ALA A 29 -8.43 -2.43 0.72
CA ALA A 29 -7.26 -1.66 1.10
C ALA A 29 -6.98 -1.75 2.61
N LYS A 30 -8.01 -1.60 3.46
CA LYS A 30 -7.85 -1.71 4.91
C LYS A 30 -7.35 -3.09 5.32
N LYS A 31 -7.90 -4.16 4.73
CA LYS A 31 -7.45 -5.55 4.98
C LYS A 31 -5.99 -5.74 4.58
N LEU A 32 -5.60 -5.31 3.37
CA LEU A 32 -4.23 -5.42 2.88
C LEU A 32 -3.24 -4.63 3.75
N LEU A 33 -3.59 -3.41 4.12
CA LEU A 33 -2.76 -2.58 4.99
C LEU A 33 -2.66 -3.13 6.41
N ALA A 34 -3.66 -3.88 6.88
CA ALA A 34 -3.60 -4.58 8.17
C ALA A 34 -2.64 -5.79 8.17
N LEU A 35 -2.30 -6.34 7.00
CA LEU A 35 -1.35 -7.45 6.88
C LEU A 35 0.11 -7.03 7.13
N VAL A 36 0.41 -5.73 6.98
CA VAL A 36 1.76 -5.20 7.20
C VAL A 36 1.89 -4.54 8.58
N PRO A 37 3.10 -4.56 9.17
CA PRO A 37 3.34 -3.89 10.44
C PRO A 37 2.98 -2.40 10.36
N GLN A 38 2.03 -1.97 11.19
CA GLN A 38 1.62 -0.55 11.23
C GLN A 38 2.79 0.38 11.61
N GLU A 39 3.82 -0.14 12.27
CA GLU A 39 5.04 0.60 12.57
C GLU A 39 5.76 1.07 11.30
N TRP A 40 5.82 0.24 10.25
CA TRP A 40 6.43 0.63 8.98
C TRP A 40 5.65 1.78 8.33
N ILE A 41 4.32 1.71 8.36
CA ILE A 41 3.45 2.77 7.86
C ILE A 41 3.65 4.06 8.68
N LYS A 42 3.82 3.95 10.00
CA LYS A 42 4.08 5.11 10.88
C LYS A 42 5.42 5.79 10.60
N ARG A 43 6.46 5.03 10.22
CA ARG A 43 7.77 5.57 9.85
C ARG A 43 7.75 6.35 8.52
N ILE A 44 6.78 6.08 7.65
CA ILE A 44 6.57 6.86 6.43
C ILE A 44 6.03 8.25 6.82
N PRO A 45 6.64 9.35 6.32
CA PRO A 45 6.17 10.71 6.61
C PRO A 45 4.70 10.90 6.23
N PHE A 46 3.96 11.63 7.05
CA PHE A 46 2.49 11.73 6.95
C PHE A 46 2.01 12.17 5.56
N PHE A 47 2.66 13.16 4.95
CA PHE A 47 2.28 13.72 3.65
C PHE A 47 2.41 12.72 2.49
N VAL A 48 3.32 11.74 2.57
CA VAL A 48 3.49 10.69 1.55
C VAL A 48 2.85 9.36 1.94
N ARG A 49 2.44 9.20 3.21
CA ARG A 49 1.88 7.94 3.72
C ARG A 49 0.68 7.47 2.90
N GLY A 50 -0.30 8.35 2.69
CA GLY A 50 -1.51 8.03 1.93
C GLY A 50 -1.21 7.59 0.49
N HIS A 51 -0.33 8.33 -0.20
CA HIS A 51 0.13 7.99 -1.53
C HIS A 51 0.84 6.63 -1.57
N ALA A 52 1.78 6.39 -0.65
CA ALA A 52 2.53 5.14 -0.56
C ALA A 52 1.64 3.92 -0.30
N THR A 53 0.68 4.06 0.61
CA THR A 53 -0.29 3.00 0.92
C THR A 53 -1.21 2.72 -0.27
N THR A 54 -1.77 3.74 -0.91
CA THR A 54 -2.65 3.54 -2.06
C THR A 54 -1.92 2.91 -3.24
N LYS A 55 -0.72 3.41 -3.58
CA LYS A 55 0.06 2.85 -4.69
C LYS A 55 0.44 1.40 -4.47
N THR A 56 0.65 0.99 -3.21
CA THR A 56 0.89 -0.42 -2.88
C THR A 56 -0.36 -1.26 -3.13
N VAL A 57 -1.53 -0.80 -2.68
CA VAL A 57 -2.80 -1.48 -2.91
C VAL A 57 -3.13 -1.56 -4.41
N GLU A 58 -2.96 -0.47 -5.15
CA GLU A 58 -3.15 -0.41 -6.61
C GLU A 58 -2.20 -1.38 -7.34
N ARG A 59 -0.94 -1.46 -6.91
CA ARG A 59 0.04 -2.41 -7.43
C ARG A 59 -0.40 -3.85 -7.19
N VAL A 60 -0.90 -4.17 -5.99
CA VAL A 60 -1.42 -5.51 -5.69
C VAL A 60 -2.67 -5.82 -6.52
N ALA A 61 -3.59 -4.88 -6.67
CA ALA A 61 -4.78 -5.05 -7.51
C ALA A 61 -4.43 -5.33 -8.98
N LYS A 62 -3.38 -4.68 -9.50
CA LYS A 62 -2.94 -4.85 -10.89
C LYS A 62 -2.11 -6.11 -11.12
N GLN A 63 -1.21 -6.46 -10.19
CA GLN A 63 -0.29 -7.60 -10.34
C GLN A 63 -0.90 -8.92 -9.86
N TYR A 64 -1.76 -8.87 -8.86
CA TYR A 64 -2.39 -10.03 -8.23
C TYR A 64 -3.91 -9.83 -8.16
N PRO A 65 -4.61 -9.71 -9.31
CA PRO A 65 -6.05 -9.45 -9.33
C PRO A 65 -6.85 -10.55 -8.62
N GLU A 66 -6.40 -11.80 -8.69
CA GLU A 66 -7.06 -12.94 -8.02
C GLU A 66 -6.98 -12.83 -6.49
N LEU A 67 -5.80 -12.52 -5.94
CA LEU A 67 -5.63 -12.31 -4.51
C LEU A 67 -6.34 -11.04 -4.03
N TYR A 68 -6.31 -9.97 -4.85
CA TYR A 68 -7.04 -8.75 -4.56
C TYR A 68 -8.56 -8.98 -4.52
N ALA A 69 -9.10 -9.80 -5.43
CA ALA A 69 -10.50 -10.18 -5.42
C ALA A 69 -10.87 -10.92 -4.13
N VAL A 70 -9.97 -11.75 -3.58
CA VAL A 70 -10.16 -12.40 -2.27
C VAL A 70 -10.21 -11.38 -1.14
N ALA A 71 -9.30 -10.40 -1.12
CA ALA A 71 -9.35 -9.30 -0.16
C ALA A 71 -10.64 -8.44 -0.29
N LYS A 72 -11.22 -8.38 -1.48
CA LYS A 72 -12.47 -7.66 -1.78
C LYS A 72 -13.74 -8.42 -1.33
N ARG A 73 -13.65 -9.74 -1.10
CA ARG A 73 -14.77 -10.52 -0.54
C ARG A 73 -15.07 -10.07 0.89
N GLN A 74 -16.34 -10.03 1.24
CA GLN A 74 -16.76 -9.83 2.64
C GLN A 74 -16.34 -11.03 3.48
N GLY A 75 -15.96 -10.77 4.72
CA GLY A 75 -15.45 -11.77 5.65
C GLY A 75 -13.93 -11.76 5.79
N ASP A 76 -13.44 -12.75 6.52
CA ASP A 76 -12.02 -12.91 6.84
C ASP A 76 -11.23 -13.43 5.64
N LEU A 77 -9.93 -13.10 5.61
CA LEU A 77 -9.05 -13.58 4.54
C LEU A 77 -8.77 -15.07 4.76
N PRO A 78 -8.94 -15.92 3.72
CA PRO A 78 -8.53 -17.31 3.80
C PRO A 78 -7.06 -17.41 4.22
N GLU A 79 -6.71 -18.35 5.10
CA GLU A 79 -5.36 -18.40 5.68
C GLU A 79 -4.25 -18.48 4.60
N LYS A 80 -4.49 -19.28 3.55
CA LYS A 80 -3.55 -19.46 2.45
C LYS A 80 -3.34 -18.15 1.65
N GLU A 81 -4.41 -17.56 1.13
CA GLU A 81 -4.34 -16.29 0.38
C GLU A 81 -3.91 -15.11 1.26
N GLY A 82 -4.30 -15.09 2.54
CA GLY A 82 -3.89 -14.09 3.51
C GLY A 82 -2.39 -14.12 3.79
N GLN A 83 -1.80 -15.32 3.92
CA GLN A 83 -0.34 -15.46 4.04
C GLN A 83 0.38 -15.01 2.77
N GLU A 84 -0.15 -15.34 1.58
CA GLU A 84 0.42 -14.92 0.30
C GLU A 84 0.40 -13.39 0.16
N LEU A 85 -0.76 -12.78 0.40
CA LEU A 85 -0.93 -11.32 0.39
C LEU A 85 -0.04 -10.64 1.42
N ARG A 86 0.10 -11.23 2.61
CA ARG A 86 1.00 -10.72 3.65
C ARG A 86 2.44 -10.72 3.17
N LYS A 87 2.92 -11.80 2.54
CA LYS A 87 4.29 -11.86 1.99
C LYS A 87 4.50 -10.80 0.91
N ILE A 88 3.55 -10.68 -0.02
CA ILE A 88 3.61 -9.68 -1.11
C ILE A 88 3.64 -8.26 -0.55
N MET A 89 2.69 -7.93 0.33
CA MET A 89 2.59 -6.63 0.96
C MET A 89 3.86 -6.30 1.77
N THR A 90 4.35 -7.26 2.56
CA THR A 90 5.58 -7.12 3.36
C THR A 90 6.77 -6.88 2.44
N ALA A 91 6.94 -7.66 1.36
CA ALA A 91 8.04 -7.49 0.42
C ALA A 91 8.03 -6.11 -0.26
N ILE A 92 6.86 -5.62 -0.69
CA ILE A 92 6.74 -4.28 -1.30
C ILE A 92 7.10 -3.17 -0.31
N PHE A 93 6.61 -3.28 0.93
CA PHE A 93 6.95 -2.30 1.96
C PHE A 93 8.42 -2.39 2.35
N GLU A 94 8.97 -3.58 2.52
CA GLU A 94 10.38 -3.79 2.86
C GLU A 94 11.31 -3.23 1.78
N GLU A 95 11.02 -3.48 0.50
CA GLU A 95 11.72 -2.86 -0.63
C GLU A 95 11.68 -1.32 -0.53
N LYS A 96 10.51 -0.76 -0.23
CA LYS A 96 10.35 0.69 -0.04
C LYS A 96 11.17 1.20 1.16
N MET A 97 11.08 0.54 2.31
CA MET A 97 11.80 0.94 3.52
C MET A 97 13.31 0.90 3.29
N ASN A 98 13.81 -0.16 2.64
CA ASN A 98 15.22 -0.31 2.28
C ASN A 98 15.67 0.75 1.27
N LYS A 99 14.89 0.97 0.19
CA LYS A 99 15.20 1.95 -0.86
C LYS A 99 15.37 3.36 -0.30
N HIS A 100 14.47 3.76 0.60
CA HIS A 100 14.51 5.10 1.20
C HIS A 100 15.26 5.15 2.54
N LYS A 101 16.01 4.08 2.89
CA LYS A 101 16.81 3.93 4.12
C LYS A 101 16.04 4.33 5.38
N ILE A 102 14.76 3.95 5.43
CA ILE A 102 13.88 4.23 6.56
C ILE A 102 14.26 3.23 7.67
N LYS A 103 15.07 3.69 8.63
CA LYS A 103 15.58 2.89 9.76
C LYS A 103 14.58 2.72 10.88
#